data_AF-A0A7W9HRP1-F1
#
_entry.id   AF-A0A7W9HRP1-F1
#
_cell.length_a   1.000
_cell.length_b   1.000
_cell.length_c   1.000
_cell.angle_alpha   90.00
_cell.angle_beta   90.00
_cell.angle_gamma   90.00
#
_symmetry.space_group_name_H-M   'P 1'
#
loop_
_entity.id
_entity.type
_entity.pdbx_description
1 polymer ?
#
loop_
_entity_poly.entity_id
_entity_poly.type
_entity_poly.pdbx_seq_one_letter_code
_entity_poly.pdbx_strand_id
1 'polypeptide(L)'
;MDLPPAWQRPDPLRGLEDMPWSVLAHGAGVDDLMRRVVHGERVTREVACQALADRLLVDDTVSEASVWAVPFLIEMGASYRVPADSRDRVIFMLAAMALAGAGFTDGGKRTRRRWNALGRELPRRPPDWITQTRYEVAKGAHKVFEALAGAKVACSMALAIAVPEVVPRHVVDVADALASADRSPRLLALAARVLLHLVDDDEVTPALLRATAQCHPELLRAYRDKAYPPNQPPEVTLQIMGYRYAFLAAYGDDQEGVTITR
;
A
#
# COMPACT_ATOMS: atom_id res chain seq x y z
N MET A 1 16.35 -28.89 -12.60
CA MET A 1 15.06 -28.23 -12.36
C MET A 1 15.42 -26.84 -11.89
N ASP A 2 15.24 -25.83 -12.75
CA ASP A 2 15.61 -24.46 -12.38
C ASP A 2 14.64 -23.94 -11.33
N LEU A 3 15.18 -23.30 -10.28
CA LEU A 3 14.35 -22.70 -9.24
C LEU A 3 13.46 -21.61 -9.87
N PRO A 4 12.22 -21.37 -9.38
CA PRO A 4 11.38 -20.30 -9.90
C PRO A 4 12.12 -18.96 -9.91
N PRO A 5 11.86 -18.04 -10.87
CA PRO A 5 12.59 -16.76 -10.97
C PRO A 5 12.68 -15.97 -9.66
N ALA A 6 11.60 -16.01 -8.85
CA ALA A 6 11.56 -15.36 -7.54
C ALA A 6 12.55 -15.94 -6.50
N TRP A 7 13.03 -17.17 -6.69
CA TRP A 7 14.03 -17.85 -5.85
C TRP A 7 15.47 -17.56 -6.30
N GLN A 8 15.65 -17.10 -7.54
CA GLN A 8 16.95 -16.71 -8.09
C GLN A 8 17.24 -15.21 -7.91
N ARG A 9 16.36 -14.48 -7.21
CA ARG A 9 16.52 -13.03 -7.00
C ARG A 9 17.77 -12.72 -6.17
N PRO A 10 18.47 -11.61 -6.48
CA PRO A 10 19.58 -11.13 -5.68
C PRO A 10 19.13 -10.76 -4.26
N ASP A 11 20.08 -10.42 -3.40
CA ASP A 11 19.77 -9.85 -2.08
C ASP A 11 18.80 -8.66 -2.23
N PRO A 12 17.63 -8.65 -1.55
CA PRO A 12 16.66 -7.56 -1.65
C PRO A 12 17.21 -6.21 -1.17
N LEU A 13 18.30 -6.19 -0.40
CA LEU A 13 18.96 -4.98 0.10
C LEU A 13 20.25 -4.64 -0.67
N ARG A 14 20.48 -5.24 -1.84
CA ARG A 14 21.67 -4.95 -2.65
C ARG A 14 21.76 -3.45 -3.01
N GLY A 15 22.86 -2.80 -2.64
CA GLY A 15 23.10 -1.37 -2.92
C GLY A 15 22.41 -0.41 -1.95
N LEU A 16 21.88 -0.93 -0.83
CA LEU A 16 21.23 -0.12 0.20
C LEU A 16 22.20 0.90 0.84
N GLU A 17 23.47 0.51 0.97
CA GLU A 17 24.57 1.32 1.49
C GLU A 17 25.02 2.44 0.55
N ASP A 18 24.75 2.32 -0.75
CA ASP A 18 25.13 3.33 -1.75
C ASP A 18 24.18 4.53 -1.74
N MET A 19 23.04 4.42 -1.05
CA MET A 19 22.03 5.45 -0.99
C MET A 19 22.39 6.53 0.02
N PRO A 20 22.19 7.82 -0.31
CA PRO A 20 22.60 8.94 0.53
C PRO A 20 21.58 9.22 1.66
N TRP A 21 21.17 8.20 2.42
CA TRP A 21 20.07 8.24 3.40
C TRP A 21 20.16 9.40 4.40
N SER A 22 21.36 9.77 4.83
CA SER A 22 21.58 10.84 5.81
C SER A 22 21.22 12.23 5.32
N VAL A 23 21.20 12.46 4.00
CA VAL A 23 20.87 13.76 3.40
C VAL A 23 19.47 13.79 2.78
N LEU A 24 18.83 12.64 2.59
CA LEU A 24 17.44 12.57 2.11
C LEU A 24 16.47 13.03 3.21
N ALA A 25 15.43 13.76 2.84
CA ALA A 25 14.38 14.15 3.78
C ALA A 25 13.70 12.90 4.38
N HIS A 26 13.79 12.76 5.71
CA HIS A 26 13.35 11.59 6.50
C HIS A 26 14.14 10.29 6.23
N GLY A 27 15.31 10.35 5.57
CA GLY A 27 16.07 9.16 5.20
C GLY A 27 16.95 8.56 6.30
N ALA A 28 17.35 9.34 7.31
CA ALA A 28 18.30 8.89 8.32
C ALA A 28 17.82 7.63 9.06
N GLY A 29 18.59 6.53 8.98
CA GLY A 29 18.30 5.26 9.65
C GLY A 29 17.29 4.36 8.92
N VAL A 30 16.81 4.75 7.73
CA VAL A 30 15.94 3.89 6.89
C VAL A 30 16.65 2.59 6.50
N ASP A 31 17.95 2.65 6.20
CA ASP A 31 18.77 1.50 5.86
C ASP A 31 18.90 0.50 7.00
N ASP A 32 19.19 0.97 8.21
CA ASP A 32 19.24 0.12 9.41
C ASP A 32 17.88 -0.54 9.68
N LEU A 33 16.78 0.22 9.55
CA LEU A 33 15.43 -0.33 9.68
C LEU A 33 15.16 -1.42 8.64
N MET A 34 15.50 -1.21 7.36
CA MET A 34 15.35 -2.23 6.32
C MET A 34 16.17 -3.49 6.62
N ARG A 35 17.43 -3.35 7.05
CA ARG A 35 18.26 -4.50 7.46
C ARG A 35 17.63 -5.27 8.61
N ARG A 36 17.08 -4.58 9.62
CA ARG A 36 16.39 -5.21 10.74
C ARG A 36 15.10 -5.92 10.31
N VAL A 37 14.36 -5.38 9.33
CA VAL A 37 13.18 -6.04 8.76
C VAL A 37 13.54 -7.36 8.06
N VAL A 38 14.69 -7.42 7.37
CA VAL A 38 15.10 -8.63 6.65
C VAL A 38 15.79 -9.65 7.57
N HIS A 39 16.72 -9.19 8.41
CA HIS A 39 17.65 -10.08 9.15
C HIS A 39 17.37 -10.18 10.65
N GLY A 40 16.48 -9.36 11.20
CA GLY A 40 16.18 -9.37 12.62
C GLY A 40 15.44 -10.64 13.08
N GLU A 41 15.41 -10.86 14.38
CA GLU A 41 14.48 -11.81 14.99
C GLU A 41 13.03 -11.34 14.83
N ARG A 42 12.04 -12.23 15.01
CA ARG A 42 10.62 -11.92 14.76
C ARG A 42 10.15 -10.61 15.41
N VAL A 43 10.42 -10.42 16.70
CA VAL A 43 10.01 -9.20 17.44
C VAL A 43 10.76 -7.98 16.91
N THR A 44 12.06 -8.10 16.66
CA THR A 44 12.87 -7.01 16.07
C THR A 44 12.36 -6.62 14.69
N ARG A 45 11.96 -7.60 13.86
CA ARG A 45 11.40 -7.37 12.53
C ARG A 45 10.08 -6.63 12.60
N GLU A 46 9.20 -7.01 13.52
CA GLU A 46 7.92 -6.34 13.71
C GLU A 46 8.10 -4.88 14.13
N VAL A 47 8.94 -4.62 15.14
CA VAL A 47 9.26 -3.26 15.59
C VAL A 47 9.91 -2.44 14.47
N ALA A 48 10.85 -3.04 13.73
CA ALA A 48 11.51 -2.38 12.62
C ALA A 48 10.54 -2.08 11.46
N CYS A 49 9.61 -2.99 11.14
CA CYS A 49 8.57 -2.77 10.14
C CYS A 49 7.69 -1.57 10.51
N GLN A 50 7.25 -1.49 11.77
CA GLN A 50 6.44 -0.37 12.24
C GLN A 50 7.23 0.94 12.19
N ALA A 51 8.45 0.96 12.73
CA ALA A 51 9.30 2.15 12.70
C ALA A 51 9.65 2.60 11.27
N LEU A 52 9.79 1.66 10.34
CA LEU A 52 9.99 1.95 8.92
C LEU A 52 8.72 2.56 8.30
N ALA A 53 7.54 2.01 8.61
CA ALA A 53 6.27 2.59 8.18
C ALA A 53 6.10 4.02 8.71
N ASP A 54 6.30 4.23 10.01
CA ASP A 54 6.20 5.55 10.66
C ASP A 54 7.19 6.55 10.05
N ARG A 55 8.32 6.07 9.52
CA ARG A 55 9.30 6.94 8.87
C ARG A 55 8.92 7.31 7.44
N LEU A 56 8.45 6.34 6.66
CA LEU A 56 8.21 6.51 5.23
C LEU A 56 6.77 6.95 4.89
N LEU A 57 5.85 6.89 5.85
CA LEU A 57 4.42 7.19 5.72
C LEU A 57 3.87 7.98 6.92
N VAL A 58 4.53 9.08 7.30
CA VAL A 58 4.12 9.91 8.45
C VAL A 58 2.68 10.43 8.24
N ASP A 59 1.71 9.88 8.97
CA ASP A 59 0.28 10.21 8.86
C ASP A 59 -0.24 10.24 7.40
N ASP A 60 0.11 9.26 6.55
CA ASP A 60 -0.17 9.20 5.09
C ASP A 60 0.76 10.01 4.16
N THR A 61 1.79 10.64 4.73
CA THR A 61 2.66 11.58 4.02
C THR A 61 3.94 10.93 3.57
N VAL A 62 4.20 10.96 2.26
CA VAL A 62 5.47 10.50 1.68
C VAL A 62 6.50 11.63 1.61
N SER A 63 7.76 11.27 1.71
CA SER A 63 8.90 12.17 1.56
C SER A 63 9.80 11.70 0.40
N GLU A 64 10.91 12.42 0.23
CA GLU A 64 11.99 11.99 -0.65
C GLU A 64 12.47 10.56 -0.29
N ALA A 65 12.72 10.28 0.99
CA ALA A 65 13.13 8.94 1.43
C ALA A 65 12.13 7.84 1.06
N SER A 66 10.82 8.14 1.04
CA SER A 66 9.79 7.19 0.59
C SER A 66 10.04 6.75 -0.85
N VAL A 67 10.31 7.69 -1.76
CA VAL A 67 10.58 7.39 -3.18
C VAL A 67 11.80 6.49 -3.32
N TRP A 68 12.90 6.85 -2.65
CA TRP A 68 14.16 6.08 -2.70
C TRP A 68 14.06 4.71 -2.02
N ALA A 69 13.15 4.55 -1.06
CA ALA A 69 12.91 3.28 -0.40
C ALA A 69 12.11 2.28 -1.26
N VAL A 70 11.23 2.75 -2.14
CA VAL A 70 10.32 1.89 -2.91
C VAL A 70 11.03 0.75 -3.65
N PRO A 71 12.14 0.96 -4.39
CA PRO A 71 12.82 -0.13 -5.08
C PRO A 71 13.26 -1.27 -4.15
N PHE A 72 13.78 -0.95 -2.96
CA PHE A 72 14.15 -1.95 -1.95
C PHE A 72 12.93 -2.64 -1.37
N LEU A 73 11.87 -1.88 -1.06
CA LEU A 73 10.61 -2.44 -0.56
C LEU A 73 9.96 -3.39 -1.58
N ILE A 74 10.05 -3.09 -2.88
CA ILE A 74 9.59 -3.97 -3.96
C ILE A 74 10.39 -5.28 -3.95
N GLU A 75 11.72 -5.22 -3.90
CA GLU A 75 12.55 -6.44 -3.85
C GLU A 75 12.30 -7.24 -2.56
N MET A 76 12.12 -6.57 -1.42
CA MET A 76 11.75 -7.20 -0.16
C MET A 76 10.39 -7.90 -0.25
N GLY A 77 9.36 -7.24 -0.80
CA GLY A 77 8.03 -7.80 -1.03
C GLY A 77 8.03 -8.96 -2.02
N ALA A 78 8.99 -8.97 -2.94
CA ALA A 78 9.10 -9.93 -4.02
C ALA A 78 10.09 -11.08 -3.75
N SER A 79 10.77 -11.08 -2.60
CA SER A 79 11.82 -12.04 -2.25
C SER A 79 11.36 -13.07 -1.22
N TYR A 80 11.63 -14.35 -1.50
CA TYR A 80 11.41 -15.44 -0.56
C TYR A 80 12.44 -15.50 0.58
N ARG A 81 13.50 -14.68 0.50
CA ARG A 81 14.50 -14.55 1.57
C ARG A 81 14.02 -13.67 2.72
N VAL A 82 13.02 -12.83 2.46
CA VAL A 82 12.35 -12.05 3.50
C VAL A 82 11.30 -12.93 4.17
N PRO A 83 11.31 -13.06 5.51
CA PRO A 83 10.30 -13.82 6.22
C PRO A 83 8.87 -13.35 5.87
N ALA A 84 7.94 -14.30 5.74
CA ALA A 84 6.60 -14.04 5.23
C ALA A 84 5.83 -12.95 6.00
N ASP A 85 5.94 -12.91 7.33
CA ASP A 85 5.31 -11.92 8.20
C ASP A 85 5.84 -10.49 8.00
N SER A 86 7.12 -10.35 7.68
CA SER A 86 7.75 -9.07 7.32
C SER A 86 7.42 -8.67 5.89
N ARG A 87 7.47 -9.64 4.96
CA ARG A 87 7.14 -9.45 3.55
C ARG A 87 5.71 -8.93 3.37
N ASP A 88 4.74 -9.54 4.06
CA ASP A 88 3.35 -9.13 3.99
C ASP A 88 3.15 -7.68 4.47
N ARG A 89 3.79 -7.29 5.59
CA ARG A 89 3.77 -5.90 6.10
C ARG A 89 4.41 -4.92 5.12
N VAL A 90 5.52 -5.29 4.48
CA VAL A 90 6.16 -4.47 3.43
C VAL A 90 5.21 -4.27 2.24
N ILE A 91 4.45 -5.29 1.84
CA ILE A 91 3.48 -5.17 0.74
C ILE A 91 2.33 -4.24 1.11
N PHE A 92 1.83 -4.30 2.35
CA PHE A 92 0.86 -3.31 2.84
C PHE A 92 1.45 -1.88 2.84
N MET A 93 2.72 -1.72 3.21
CA MET A 93 3.41 -0.44 3.16
C MET A 93 3.50 0.10 1.72
N LEU A 94 3.86 -0.75 0.75
CA LEU A 94 3.86 -0.40 -0.68
C LEU A 94 2.46 0.02 -1.15
N ALA A 95 1.42 -0.71 -0.77
CA ALA A 95 0.04 -0.35 -1.10
C ALA A 95 -0.35 1.01 -0.49
N ALA A 96 0.00 1.28 0.78
CA ALA A 96 -0.23 2.57 1.42
C ALA A 96 0.54 3.71 0.73
N MET A 97 1.78 3.47 0.28
CA MET A 97 2.57 4.41 -0.52
C MET A 97 1.93 4.73 -1.87
N ALA A 98 1.40 3.72 -2.56
CA ALA A 98 0.64 3.92 -3.80
C ALA A 98 -0.67 4.71 -3.57
N LEU A 99 -1.24 4.66 -2.36
CA LEU A 99 -2.42 5.43 -1.98
C LEU A 99 -2.12 6.77 -1.32
N ALA A 100 -0.85 7.10 -1.07
CA ALA A 100 -0.47 8.29 -0.30
C ALA A 100 -1.14 9.55 -0.82
N GLY A 101 -1.92 10.22 0.04
CA GLY A 101 -2.66 11.43 -0.28
C GLY A 101 -1.90 12.71 0.00
N ALA A 102 -0.79 12.63 0.73
CA ALA A 102 0.03 13.76 1.13
C ALA A 102 1.52 13.52 0.86
N GLY A 103 2.25 14.62 0.72
CA GLY A 103 3.69 14.61 0.58
C GLY A 103 4.32 15.86 1.14
N PHE A 104 5.57 15.75 1.57
CA PHE A 104 6.37 16.90 2.00
C PHE A 104 6.86 17.72 0.79
N THR A 105 7.03 19.02 0.98
CA THR A 105 7.79 19.89 0.05
C THR A 105 9.26 19.94 0.47
N ASP A 106 10.14 20.51 -0.35
CA ASP A 106 11.56 20.76 0.01
C ASP A 106 11.73 21.48 1.36
N GLY A 107 10.84 22.41 1.69
CA GLY A 107 10.84 23.11 2.98
C GLY A 107 10.25 22.33 4.17
N GLY A 108 10.00 21.02 4.04
CA GLY A 108 9.44 20.17 5.09
C GLY A 108 7.94 20.37 5.38
N LYS A 109 7.24 21.19 4.59
CA LYS A 109 5.79 21.41 4.75
C LYS A 109 4.99 20.24 4.19
N ARG A 110 4.10 19.65 5.00
CA ARG A 110 3.11 18.68 4.53
C ARG A 110 2.08 19.34 3.61
N THR A 111 1.79 18.68 2.49
CA THR A 111 0.82 19.15 1.49
C THR A 111 0.02 17.99 0.94
N ARG A 112 -1.31 18.13 0.88
CA ARG A 112 -2.22 17.11 0.35
C ARG A 112 -2.45 17.28 -1.15
N ARG A 113 -2.82 16.18 -1.81
CA ARG A 113 -3.40 16.19 -3.16
C ARG A 113 -4.66 17.04 -3.18
N ARG A 114 -4.89 17.67 -4.33
CA ARG A 114 -6.03 18.54 -4.57
C ARG A 114 -6.58 18.23 -5.94
N TRP A 115 -7.89 18.30 -6.05
CA TRP A 115 -8.63 18.01 -7.27
C TRP A 115 -9.51 19.19 -7.64
N ASN A 116 -9.62 19.47 -8.94
CA ASN A 116 -10.58 20.45 -9.44
C ASN A 116 -12.00 19.87 -9.43
N ALA A 117 -13.00 20.68 -9.77
CA ALA A 117 -14.41 20.27 -9.78
C ALA A 117 -14.73 19.13 -10.78
N LEU A 118 -13.82 18.83 -11.72
CA LEU A 118 -13.94 17.73 -12.68
C LEU A 118 -13.23 16.46 -12.20
N GLY A 119 -12.75 16.42 -10.94
CA GLY A 119 -12.00 15.29 -10.40
C GLY A 119 -10.58 15.17 -10.96
N ARG A 120 -10.09 16.14 -11.74
CA ARG A 120 -8.71 16.12 -12.24
C ARG A 120 -7.77 16.63 -11.18
N GLU A 121 -6.68 15.90 -11.00
CA GLU A 121 -5.65 16.25 -10.04
C GLU A 121 -4.93 17.55 -10.45
N LEU A 122 -4.75 18.46 -9.50
CA LEU A 122 -4.11 19.75 -9.76
C LEU A 122 -2.58 19.60 -9.83
N PRO A 123 -1.90 20.30 -10.77
CA PRO A 123 -0.45 20.27 -10.87
C PRO A 123 0.23 20.65 -9.55
N ARG A 124 1.29 19.93 -9.19
CA ARG A 124 2.14 20.24 -8.03
C ARG A 124 3.41 20.96 -8.47
N ARG A 125 3.89 21.81 -7.56
CA ARG A 125 5.24 22.36 -7.67
C ARG A 125 6.24 21.24 -7.36
N PRO A 126 7.35 21.17 -8.09
CA PRO A 126 8.43 20.24 -7.77
C PRO A 126 8.96 20.45 -6.34
N PRO A 127 9.44 19.38 -5.69
CA PRO A 127 9.29 17.99 -6.11
C PRO A 127 7.90 17.42 -5.78
N ASP A 128 7.40 16.56 -6.66
CA ASP A 128 6.14 15.84 -6.45
C ASP A 128 6.42 14.41 -5.97
N TRP A 129 6.82 14.29 -4.70
CA TRP A 129 7.12 12.99 -4.06
C TRP A 129 5.94 12.02 -4.10
N ILE A 130 4.70 12.53 -4.06
CA ILE A 130 3.52 11.68 -4.15
C ILE A 130 3.48 10.99 -5.53
N THR A 131 3.64 11.74 -6.64
CA THR A 131 3.56 11.17 -7.99
C THR A 131 4.72 10.20 -8.20
N GLN A 132 5.92 10.58 -7.77
CA GLN A 132 7.12 9.75 -7.92
C GLN A 132 7.00 8.45 -7.12
N THR A 133 6.52 8.51 -5.87
CA THR A 133 6.33 7.32 -5.04
C THR A 133 5.32 6.37 -5.69
N ARG A 134 4.14 6.88 -6.06
CA ARG A 134 3.08 6.08 -6.71
C ARG A 134 3.57 5.43 -8.00
N TYR A 135 4.29 6.20 -8.82
CA TYR A 135 4.87 5.71 -10.06
C TYR A 135 5.88 4.58 -9.82
N GLU A 136 6.82 4.74 -8.89
CA GLU A 136 7.80 3.69 -8.60
C GLU A 136 7.14 2.42 -8.02
N VAL A 137 6.09 2.56 -7.21
CA VAL A 137 5.33 1.39 -6.72
C VAL A 137 4.64 0.68 -7.87
N ALA A 138 3.88 1.39 -8.71
CA ALA A 138 3.17 0.80 -9.85
C ALA A 138 4.13 0.11 -10.84
N LYS A 139 5.26 0.76 -11.14
CA LYS A 139 6.34 0.22 -11.98
C LYS A 139 6.92 -1.07 -11.42
N GLY A 140 7.10 -1.16 -10.09
CA GLY A 140 7.65 -2.34 -9.42
C GLY A 140 6.65 -3.45 -9.09
N ALA A 141 5.34 -3.15 -9.07
CA ALA A 141 4.31 -4.04 -8.51
C ALA A 141 4.24 -5.42 -9.17
N HIS A 142 4.50 -5.52 -10.48
CA HIS A 142 4.52 -6.80 -11.20
C HIS A 142 5.45 -7.84 -10.56
N LYS A 143 6.64 -7.42 -10.07
CA LYS A 143 7.60 -8.31 -9.39
C LYS A 143 7.02 -8.93 -8.13
N VAL A 144 6.25 -8.13 -7.39
CA VAL A 144 5.58 -8.54 -6.17
C VAL A 144 4.47 -9.52 -6.51
N PHE A 145 3.59 -9.21 -7.46
CA PHE A 145 2.52 -10.15 -7.86
C PHE A 145 3.06 -11.49 -8.35
N GLU A 146 4.13 -11.52 -9.14
CA GLU A 146 4.80 -12.77 -9.54
C GLU A 146 5.28 -13.60 -8.34
N ALA A 147 5.74 -12.95 -7.28
CA ALA A 147 6.20 -13.63 -6.07
C ALA A 147 5.03 -14.13 -5.20
N LEU A 148 3.85 -13.51 -5.32
CA LEU A 148 2.67 -13.76 -4.47
C LEU A 148 1.79 -14.92 -4.94
N ALA A 149 2.14 -15.62 -6.02
CA ALA A 149 1.39 -16.78 -6.53
C ALA A 149 1.12 -17.91 -5.50
N GLY A 150 1.70 -17.85 -4.29
CA GLY A 150 1.37 -18.72 -3.15
C GLY A 150 1.33 -18.02 -1.77
N ALA A 151 1.16 -16.69 -1.71
CA ALA A 151 1.23 -15.90 -0.48
C ALA A 151 -0.16 -15.49 0.07
N LYS A 152 -0.19 -14.88 1.27
CA LYS A 152 -1.43 -14.45 1.92
C LYS A 152 -2.24 -13.52 1.01
N VAL A 153 -3.53 -13.82 0.94
CA VAL A 153 -4.46 -13.19 -0.01
C VAL A 153 -4.66 -11.70 0.28
N ALA A 154 -4.65 -11.30 1.56
CA ALA A 154 -4.95 -9.93 1.96
C ALA A 154 -3.92 -8.88 1.49
N CYS A 155 -2.62 -9.12 1.63
CA CYS A 155 -1.60 -8.17 1.17
C CYS A 155 -1.60 -8.03 -0.37
N SER A 156 -1.85 -9.14 -1.07
CA SER A 156 -2.03 -9.16 -2.54
C SER A 156 -3.21 -8.30 -2.96
N MET A 157 -4.37 -8.44 -2.29
CA MET A 157 -5.54 -7.60 -2.53
C MET A 157 -5.25 -6.12 -2.25
N ALA A 158 -4.56 -5.80 -1.15
CA ALA A 158 -4.21 -4.42 -0.82
C ALA A 158 -3.38 -3.75 -1.90
N LEU A 159 -2.34 -4.44 -2.40
CA LEU A 159 -1.50 -3.91 -3.49
C LEU A 159 -2.31 -3.79 -4.79
N ALA A 160 -3.11 -4.80 -5.13
CA ALA A 160 -3.93 -4.77 -6.34
C ALA A 160 -4.95 -3.63 -6.35
N ILE A 161 -5.59 -3.35 -5.21
CA ILE A 161 -6.49 -2.21 -5.04
C ILE A 161 -5.76 -0.88 -5.19
N ALA A 162 -4.51 -0.81 -4.73
CA ALA A 162 -3.71 0.40 -4.77
C ALA A 162 -3.15 0.73 -6.18
N VAL A 163 -2.95 -0.28 -7.02
CA VAL A 163 -2.44 -0.15 -8.40
C VAL A 163 -3.25 -1.00 -9.39
N PRO A 164 -4.56 -0.76 -9.53
CA PRO A 164 -5.47 -1.62 -10.30
C PRO A 164 -5.08 -1.73 -11.78
N GLU A 165 -4.37 -0.73 -12.32
CA GLU A 165 -3.98 -0.62 -13.72
C GLU A 165 -2.92 -1.64 -14.16
N VAL A 166 -2.21 -2.26 -13.20
CA VAL A 166 -1.11 -3.21 -13.47
C VAL A 166 -1.36 -4.59 -12.86
N VAL A 167 -2.59 -4.87 -12.42
CA VAL A 167 -2.96 -6.13 -11.77
C VAL A 167 -2.95 -7.27 -12.79
N PRO A 168 -2.22 -8.37 -12.55
CA PRO A 168 -2.22 -9.50 -13.46
C PRO A 168 -3.49 -10.33 -13.29
N ARG A 169 -3.90 -10.99 -14.39
CA ARG A 169 -5.14 -11.79 -14.45
C ARG A 169 -5.32 -12.79 -13.31
N HIS A 170 -4.26 -13.50 -12.91
CA HIS A 170 -4.37 -14.47 -11.83
C HIS A 170 -4.79 -13.87 -10.47
N VAL A 171 -4.45 -12.60 -10.21
CA VAL A 171 -4.88 -11.90 -8.99
C VAL A 171 -6.36 -11.53 -9.10
N VAL A 172 -6.82 -11.16 -10.31
CA VAL A 172 -8.24 -10.91 -10.60
C VAL A 172 -9.06 -12.19 -10.43
N ASP A 173 -8.58 -13.32 -10.96
CA ASP A 173 -9.24 -14.63 -10.82
C ASP A 173 -9.35 -15.04 -9.33
N VAL A 174 -8.32 -14.74 -8.52
CA VAL A 174 -8.36 -14.93 -7.06
C VAL A 174 -9.40 -14.01 -6.41
N ALA A 175 -9.50 -12.76 -6.85
CA ALA A 175 -10.49 -11.82 -6.34
C ALA A 175 -11.93 -12.28 -6.64
N ASP A 176 -12.19 -12.75 -7.86
CA ASP A 176 -13.48 -13.31 -8.25
C ASP A 176 -13.87 -14.52 -7.37
N ALA A 177 -12.92 -15.46 -7.18
CA ALA A 177 -13.13 -16.60 -6.31
C ALA A 177 -13.46 -16.19 -4.85
N LEU A 178 -12.78 -15.17 -4.32
CA LEU A 178 -13.05 -14.67 -2.97
C LEU A 178 -14.39 -13.96 -2.85
N ALA A 179 -14.74 -13.14 -3.84
CA ALA A 179 -15.96 -12.35 -3.87
C ALA A 179 -17.22 -13.23 -3.97
N SER A 180 -17.09 -14.36 -4.67
CA SER A 180 -18.16 -15.32 -4.98
C SER A 180 -18.27 -16.48 -3.99
N ALA A 181 -17.23 -16.77 -3.21
CA ALA A 181 -17.26 -17.87 -2.24
C ALA A 181 -18.01 -17.52 -0.95
N ASP A 182 -19.03 -18.31 -0.60
CA ASP A 182 -19.85 -18.15 0.62
C ASP A 182 -19.05 -18.21 1.93
N ARG A 183 -17.87 -18.85 1.93
CA ARG A 183 -17.02 -19.05 3.12
C ARG A 183 -15.84 -18.09 3.23
N SER A 184 -15.68 -17.15 2.30
CA SER A 184 -14.59 -16.17 2.39
C SER A 184 -14.74 -15.30 3.63
N PRO A 185 -13.65 -14.97 4.34
CA PRO A 185 -13.69 -13.97 5.40
C PRO A 185 -14.31 -12.67 4.88
N ARG A 186 -15.34 -12.17 5.56
CA ARG A 186 -16.18 -11.07 5.07
C ARG A 186 -15.36 -9.86 4.58
N LEU A 187 -14.38 -9.43 5.35
CA LEU A 187 -13.54 -8.27 5.01
C LEU A 187 -12.69 -8.53 3.76
N LEU A 188 -12.18 -9.75 3.59
CA LEU A 188 -11.40 -10.13 2.42
C LEU A 188 -12.29 -10.20 1.16
N ALA A 189 -13.51 -10.73 1.28
CA ALA A 189 -14.49 -10.72 0.20
C ALA A 189 -14.89 -9.29 -0.22
N LEU A 190 -15.03 -8.37 0.75
CA LEU A 190 -15.28 -6.95 0.47
C LEU A 190 -14.10 -6.28 -0.25
N ALA A 191 -12.86 -6.55 0.17
CA ALA A 191 -11.66 -6.06 -0.51
C ALA A 191 -11.59 -6.59 -1.96
N ALA A 192 -11.89 -7.88 -2.17
CA ALA A 192 -11.92 -8.49 -3.49
C ALA A 192 -12.98 -7.85 -4.41
N ARG A 193 -14.19 -7.57 -3.90
CA ARG A 193 -15.23 -6.87 -4.67
C ARG A 193 -14.83 -5.45 -5.05
N VAL A 194 -14.14 -4.74 -4.16
CA VAL A 194 -13.57 -3.42 -4.47
C VAL A 194 -12.56 -3.54 -5.62
N LEU A 195 -11.65 -4.52 -5.57
CA LEU A 195 -10.69 -4.74 -6.65
C LEU A 195 -11.39 -5.00 -7.99
N LEU A 196 -12.39 -5.89 -8.02
CA LEU A 196 -13.11 -6.20 -9.26
C LEU A 196 -13.75 -4.95 -9.87
N HIS A 197 -14.42 -4.13 -9.08
CA HIS A 197 -14.99 -2.86 -9.58
C HIS A 197 -13.92 -1.90 -10.12
N LEU A 198 -12.73 -1.86 -9.52
CA LEU A 198 -11.64 -0.99 -9.98
C LEU A 198 -11.00 -1.51 -11.28
N VAL A 199 -10.97 -2.83 -11.49
CA VAL A 199 -10.36 -3.45 -12.69
C VAL A 199 -11.33 -3.45 -13.87
N ASP A 200 -12.63 -3.62 -13.61
CA ASP A 200 -13.67 -3.62 -14.64
C ASP A 200 -13.97 -2.20 -15.18
N ASP A 201 -13.36 -1.17 -14.58
CA ASP A 201 -13.57 0.26 -14.91
C ASP A 201 -15.05 0.67 -14.84
N ASP A 202 -15.79 0.01 -13.93
CA ASP A 202 -17.19 0.30 -13.67
C ASP A 202 -17.35 1.66 -12.96
N GLU A 203 -18.43 2.38 -13.26
CA GLU A 203 -18.71 3.67 -12.66
C GLU A 203 -18.83 3.57 -11.12
N VAL A 204 -17.95 4.27 -10.39
CA VAL A 204 -17.97 4.29 -8.93
C VAL A 204 -19.04 5.27 -8.43
N THR A 205 -20.23 4.73 -8.17
CA THR A 205 -21.37 5.54 -7.71
C THR A 205 -21.31 5.92 -6.21
N PRO A 206 -21.97 7.01 -5.79
CA PRO A 206 -22.13 7.32 -4.36
C PRO A 206 -22.85 6.23 -3.56
N ALA A 207 -23.74 5.47 -4.21
CA ALA A 207 -24.44 4.34 -3.59
C ALA A 207 -23.46 3.20 -3.25
N LEU A 208 -22.57 2.88 -4.19
CA LEU A 208 -21.49 1.91 -3.99
C LEU A 208 -20.54 2.33 -2.86
N LEU A 209 -20.08 3.58 -2.85
CA LEU A 209 -19.21 4.09 -1.77
C LEU A 209 -19.88 3.99 -0.41
N ARG A 210 -21.17 4.33 -0.33
CA ARG A 210 -21.95 4.22 0.91
C ARG A 210 -22.09 2.75 1.33
N ALA A 211 -22.46 1.86 0.41
CA ALA A 211 -22.61 0.42 0.69
C ALA A 211 -21.28 -0.21 1.14
N THR A 212 -20.19 0.18 0.49
CA THR A 212 -18.83 -0.20 0.85
C THR A 212 -18.52 0.28 2.26
N ALA A 213 -18.73 1.56 2.58
CA ALA A 213 -18.42 2.12 3.90
C ALA A 213 -19.31 1.58 5.04
N GLN A 214 -20.54 1.14 4.75
CA GLN A 214 -21.52 0.68 5.75
C GLN A 214 -21.04 -0.50 6.60
N CYS A 215 -20.10 -1.30 6.09
CA CYS A 215 -19.56 -2.44 6.81
C CYS A 215 -18.53 -2.06 7.90
N HIS A 216 -18.13 -0.78 8.00
CA HIS A 216 -17.19 -0.30 9.01
C HIS A 216 -17.59 1.09 9.53
N PRO A 217 -18.04 1.21 10.80
CA PRO A 217 -18.59 2.45 11.34
C PRO A 217 -17.69 3.69 11.17
N GLU A 218 -16.37 3.53 11.35
CA GLU A 218 -15.43 4.64 11.18
C GLU A 218 -15.28 5.10 9.72
N LEU A 219 -15.30 4.17 8.75
CA LEU A 219 -15.25 4.52 7.33
C LEU A 219 -16.55 5.22 6.92
N LEU A 220 -17.69 4.71 7.39
CA LEU A 220 -18.98 5.35 7.16
C LEU A 220 -19.02 6.76 7.75
N ARG A 221 -18.47 6.95 8.95
CA ARG A 221 -18.35 8.28 9.57
C ARG A 221 -17.45 9.20 8.76
N ALA A 222 -16.24 8.75 8.41
CA ALA A 222 -15.31 9.54 7.58
C ALA A 222 -15.93 9.95 6.24
N TYR A 223 -16.66 9.04 5.58
CA TYR A 223 -17.38 9.32 4.35
C TYR A 223 -18.52 10.32 4.53
N ARG A 224 -19.36 10.16 5.57
CA ARG A 224 -20.47 11.07 5.87
C ARG A 224 -19.99 12.48 6.26
N ASP A 225 -18.92 12.54 7.05
CA ASP A 225 -18.34 13.79 7.55
C ASP A 225 -17.48 14.50 6.48
N LYS A 226 -17.40 13.95 5.26
CA LYS A 226 -16.56 14.46 4.15
C LYS A 226 -15.10 14.67 4.60
N ALA A 227 -14.55 13.70 5.33
CA ALA A 227 -13.17 13.73 5.80
C ALA A 227 -12.14 13.64 4.66
N TYR A 228 -12.58 13.28 3.45
CA TYR A 228 -11.76 13.24 2.25
C TYR A 228 -11.58 14.64 1.64
N PRO A 229 -10.44 14.91 1.00
CA PRO A 229 -10.23 16.15 0.26
C PRO A 229 -11.38 16.50 -0.71
N PRO A 230 -11.70 17.80 -0.86
CA PRO A 230 -12.73 18.24 -1.81
C PRO A 230 -12.43 17.76 -3.24
N ASN A 231 -13.49 17.34 -3.93
CA ASN A 231 -13.46 16.82 -5.30
C ASN A 231 -12.56 15.59 -5.52
N GLN A 232 -12.15 14.88 -4.45
CA GLN A 232 -11.45 13.61 -4.60
C GLN A 232 -12.31 12.65 -5.43
N PRO A 233 -11.74 11.99 -6.46
CA PRO A 233 -12.47 11.03 -7.26
C PRO A 233 -13.06 9.90 -6.40
N PRO A 234 -14.27 9.43 -6.74
CA PRO A 234 -14.90 8.34 -6.01
C PRO A 234 -14.05 7.05 -6.06
N GLU A 235 -13.32 6.79 -7.14
CA GLU A 235 -12.40 5.66 -7.31
C GLU A 235 -11.30 5.68 -6.24
N VAL A 236 -10.65 6.82 -6.02
CA VAL A 236 -9.62 6.99 -4.98
C VAL A 236 -10.20 6.71 -3.59
N THR A 237 -11.44 7.13 -3.36
CA THR A 237 -12.14 6.85 -2.09
C THR A 237 -12.41 5.36 -1.92
N LEU A 238 -12.85 4.69 -3.00
CA LEU A 238 -13.09 3.25 -3.03
C LEU A 238 -11.80 2.48 -2.77
N GLN A 239 -10.67 2.88 -3.38
CA GLN A 239 -9.36 2.30 -3.15
C GLN A 239 -8.94 2.36 -1.67
N ILE A 240 -9.10 3.51 -1.02
CA ILE A 240 -8.79 3.69 0.41
C ILE A 240 -9.64 2.75 1.28
N MET A 241 -10.94 2.60 0.97
CA MET A 241 -11.82 1.69 1.69
C MET A 241 -11.42 0.22 1.49
N GLY A 242 -11.12 -0.18 0.25
CA GLY A 242 -10.69 -1.53 -0.09
C GLY A 242 -9.36 -1.91 0.56
N TYR A 243 -8.37 -1.00 0.53
CA TYR A 243 -7.11 -1.17 1.25
C TYR A 243 -7.33 -1.42 2.74
N ARG A 244 -8.21 -0.63 3.37
CA ARG A 244 -8.51 -0.80 4.80
C ARG A 244 -9.16 -2.15 5.09
N TYR A 245 -10.03 -2.66 4.22
CA TYR A 245 -10.61 -3.99 4.37
C TYR A 245 -9.56 -5.10 4.24
N ALA A 246 -8.66 -5.00 3.28
CA ALA A 246 -7.56 -5.93 3.16
C ALA A 246 -6.66 -5.91 4.42
N PHE A 247 -6.35 -4.72 4.93
CA PHE A 247 -5.54 -4.56 6.15
C PHE A 247 -6.22 -5.17 7.38
N LEU A 248 -7.49 -4.85 7.61
CA LEU A 248 -8.26 -5.38 8.75
C LEU A 248 -8.49 -6.88 8.62
N ALA A 249 -8.64 -7.43 7.42
CA ALA A 249 -8.71 -8.88 7.22
C ALA A 249 -7.40 -9.58 7.62
N ALA A 250 -6.25 -8.89 7.57
CA ALA A 250 -4.96 -9.44 7.91
C ALA A 250 -4.56 -9.24 9.39
N TYR A 251 -4.98 -8.13 10.01
CA TYR A 251 -4.49 -7.69 11.33
C TYR A 251 -5.57 -7.21 12.31
N GLY A 252 -6.85 -7.21 11.90
CA GLY A 252 -7.94 -6.59 12.67
C GLY A 252 -8.27 -7.27 14.00
N ASP A 253 -7.94 -8.56 14.16
CA ASP A 253 -8.15 -9.29 15.41
C ASP A 253 -7.05 -8.99 16.46
N ASP A 254 -5.94 -8.36 16.06
CA ASP A 254 -4.77 -8.06 16.92
C ASP A 254 -4.74 -6.59 17.41
N GLN A 255 -5.75 -5.75 17.08
CA GLN A 255 -5.71 -4.30 17.31
C GLN A 255 -6.91 -3.70 18.08
N GLU A 256 -7.32 -4.30 19.21
CA GLU A 256 -8.13 -3.57 20.21
C GLU A 256 -7.38 -2.41 20.90
N GLY A 257 -6.14 -2.09 20.49
CA GLY A 257 -5.29 -1.08 21.13
C GLY A 257 -4.55 -0.09 20.23
N VAL A 258 -4.67 -0.16 18.90
CA VAL A 258 -3.96 0.80 18.02
C VAL A 258 -4.96 1.74 17.36
N THR A 259 -5.13 2.90 17.97
CA THR A 259 -5.76 4.05 17.35
C THR A 259 -4.96 4.41 16.09
N ILE A 260 -5.49 4.09 14.90
CA ILE A 260 -4.99 4.68 13.66
C ILE A 260 -5.41 6.15 13.69
N THR A 261 -4.49 7.00 14.12
CA THR A 261 -4.66 8.46 14.14
C THR A 261 -4.79 9.00 12.70
N ARG A 262 -5.59 10.07 12.61
CA ARG A 262 -6.23 10.65 11.40
C ARG A 262 -5.30 11.36 10.42
#